data_AF-A0AAD6DIS3-F1
#
_entry.id   AF-A0AAD6DIS3-F1
#
_cell.length_a   1.000
_cell.length_b   1.000
_cell.length_c   1.000
_cell.angle_alpha   90.00
_cell.angle_beta   90.00
_cell.angle_gamma   90.00
#
_symmetry.space_group_name_H-M   'P 1'
#
loop_
_entity.id
_entity.type
_entity.pdbx_description
1 polymer ?
#
loop_
_entity_poly.entity_id
_entity_poly.type
_entity_poly.pdbx_seq_one_letter_code
_entity_poly.pdbx_strand_id
1 'polypeptide(L)'
;MPTISGNYFHTHDQRFLAIVGPSPAVQLLAEHQDYAFAHEAGVFFPDTNTLYITSNRCISQDNQQKVHVTRVDLNHNPVTYEEVLTDIPMANGGINYGQDNVLFCAQGSMTEPSGLYRMSTSSYKAQLLKGDFFGRPFNSVNDVVVHTDGSIWFTDPIYGFEQGYRPPPSLPSQVYRWCPTDGNIRAMADGFGRPNGICFSPDEKTVYITDTDRVHGDGNINNQRVSSIYAFDITKYHGEPLLTNRRLFAFADHGIPDGIKCDLEGNVYSGCGDGINVWSPGGVLLGKILIHGGVANFCFGRNGEIFALNEHRLWRVQLRGHVKGALLGLKIC
;
A
#
# COMPACT_ATOMS: atom_id res chain seq x y z
N MET A 1 5.33 37.90 -17.18
CA MET A 1 6.03 36.62 -17.40
C MET A 1 5.16 35.53 -16.79
N PRO A 2 4.51 34.66 -17.58
CA PRO A 2 3.34 33.93 -17.09
C PRO A 2 3.72 32.72 -16.20
N THR A 3 3.35 32.85 -14.92
CA THR A 3 2.74 31.87 -14.00
C THR A 3 3.05 30.37 -14.16
N ILE A 4 3.73 29.82 -13.14
CA ILE A 4 3.87 28.37 -12.89
C ILE A 4 2.49 27.80 -12.53
N SER A 5 2.01 26.84 -13.30
CA SER A 5 0.72 26.18 -13.15
C SER A 5 0.73 25.08 -12.07
N GLY A 6 -0.11 25.23 -11.03
CA GLY A 6 -0.69 24.14 -10.21
C GLY A 6 -0.33 24.14 -8.71
N ASN A 7 -1.27 24.50 -7.83
CA ASN A 7 -1.11 24.51 -6.36
C ASN A 7 -1.26 23.10 -5.76
N TYR A 8 -0.35 22.18 -6.07
CA TYR A 8 -0.38 20.76 -5.64
C TYR A 8 -0.22 20.56 -4.12
N PHE A 9 0.33 21.53 -3.39
CA PHE A 9 0.67 21.36 -1.98
C PHE A 9 -0.21 22.26 -1.11
N HIS A 10 -1.14 21.67 -0.37
CA HIS A 10 -2.05 22.40 0.51
C HIS A 10 -1.60 22.26 1.97
N THR A 11 -1.29 23.39 2.60
CA THR A 11 -0.80 23.43 3.98
C THR A 11 -1.96 23.63 4.96
N HIS A 12 -2.09 22.74 5.94
CA HIS A 12 -3.04 22.86 7.06
C HIS A 12 -2.32 23.22 8.38
N ASP A 13 -1.03 22.91 8.50
CA ASP A 13 -0.16 23.20 9.64
C ASP A 13 1.24 23.60 9.15
N GLN A 14 1.89 24.58 9.78
CA GLN A 14 3.22 25.06 9.36
C GLN A 14 4.30 23.97 9.35
N ARG A 15 4.16 22.91 10.16
CA ARG A 15 5.09 21.76 10.15
C ARG A 15 5.16 21.08 8.78
N PHE A 16 4.10 21.15 7.96
CA PHE A 16 4.11 20.60 6.60
C PHE A 16 5.14 21.29 5.69
N LEU A 17 5.43 22.57 5.92
CA LEU A 17 6.43 23.32 5.15
C LEU A 17 7.83 22.73 5.31
N ALA A 18 8.13 22.12 6.46
CA ALA A 18 9.39 21.42 6.69
C ALA A 18 9.51 20.14 5.83
N ILE A 19 8.39 19.48 5.56
CA ILE A 19 8.28 18.25 4.75
C ILE A 19 8.41 18.57 3.27
N VAL A 20 7.63 19.52 2.74
CA VAL A 20 7.64 19.84 1.29
C VAL A 20 8.89 20.62 0.89
N GLY A 21 9.44 21.45 1.79
CA GLY A 21 10.60 22.27 1.52
C GLY A 21 10.32 23.45 0.56
N PRO A 22 11.37 24.16 0.11
CA PRO A 22 11.22 25.41 -0.65
C PRO A 22 10.94 25.23 -2.15
N SER A 23 11.08 24.03 -2.69
CA SER A 23 10.92 23.78 -4.13
C SER A 23 10.27 22.41 -4.38
N PRO A 24 9.07 22.16 -3.84
CA PRO A 24 8.37 20.91 -4.06
C PRO A 24 7.85 20.85 -5.51
N ALA A 25 7.75 19.65 -6.07
CA ALA A 25 7.29 19.46 -7.44
C ALA A 25 6.44 18.21 -7.60
N VAL A 26 5.56 18.21 -8.59
CA VAL A 26 4.78 17.04 -9.01
C VAL A 26 4.96 16.88 -10.52
N GLN A 27 5.41 15.71 -10.95
CA GLN A 27 5.73 15.39 -12.34
C GLN A 27 5.00 14.11 -12.76
N LEU A 28 4.30 14.16 -13.90
CA LEU A 28 3.79 12.95 -14.54
C LEU A 28 4.97 12.17 -15.14
N LEU A 29 5.14 10.91 -14.76
CA LEU A 29 6.18 10.05 -15.30
C LEU A 29 5.68 9.20 -16.47
N ALA A 30 4.50 8.59 -16.31
CA ALA A 30 3.89 7.71 -17.30
C ALA A 30 2.37 7.73 -17.19
N GLU A 31 1.70 7.47 -18.30
CA GLU A 31 0.25 7.36 -18.40
C GLU A 31 -0.12 6.21 -19.34
N HIS A 32 -1.02 5.34 -18.90
CA HIS A 32 -1.53 4.23 -19.68
C HIS A 32 -3.01 4.45 -20.00
N GLN A 33 -3.36 4.51 -21.29
CA GLN A 33 -4.71 4.87 -21.73
C GLN A 33 -5.72 3.73 -21.55
N ASP A 34 -5.30 2.48 -21.77
CA ASP A 34 -6.26 1.37 -21.86
C ASP A 34 -6.75 0.86 -20.50
N TYR A 35 -5.93 0.93 -19.45
CA TYR A 35 -6.27 0.46 -18.12
C TYR A 35 -5.47 1.18 -17.03
N ALA A 36 -5.97 1.11 -15.80
CA ALA A 36 -5.38 1.72 -14.62
C ALA A 36 -4.12 0.95 -14.16
N PHE A 37 -3.02 1.12 -14.88
CA PHE A 37 -1.77 0.35 -14.67
C PHE A 37 -1.02 0.66 -13.35
N ALA A 38 -1.30 1.79 -12.73
CA ALA A 38 -0.64 2.30 -11.53
C ALA A 38 -1.66 2.46 -10.40
N HIS A 39 -2.05 1.35 -9.76
CA HIS A 39 -3.04 1.32 -8.68
C HIS A 39 -2.38 0.98 -7.33
N GLU A 40 -1.65 -0.13 -7.25
CA GLU A 40 -1.23 -0.75 -5.99
C GLU A 40 0.25 -1.20 -5.98
N ALA A 41 0.71 -1.76 -4.85
CA ALA A 41 2.06 -2.35 -4.66
C ALA A 41 3.24 -1.47 -5.09
N GLY A 42 3.26 -0.17 -4.79
CA GLY A 42 4.45 0.64 -5.05
C GLY A 42 5.69 0.05 -4.35
N VAL A 43 6.54 -0.69 -5.07
CA VAL A 43 7.75 -1.35 -4.53
C VAL A 43 8.98 -0.85 -5.26
N PHE A 44 9.69 0.09 -4.65
CA PHE A 44 10.88 0.72 -5.21
C PHE A 44 12.16 -0.02 -4.81
N PHE A 45 13.01 -0.32 -5.79
CA PHE A 45 14.36 -0.86 -5.60
C PHE A 45 15.37 0.25 -5.91
N PRO A 46 16.03 0.83 -4.88
CA PRO A 46 16.99 1.90 -5.10
C PRO A 46 18.13 1.45 -6.01
N ASP A 47 18.76 0.30 -5.74
CA ASP A 47 20.00 -0.12 -6.40
C ASP A 47 19.88 -0.21 -7.93
N THR A 48 18.73 -0.66 -8.43
CA THR A 48 18.42 -0.74 -9.87
C THR A 48 17.60 0.44 -10.38
N ASN A 49 17.17 1.34 -9.48
CA ASN A 49 16.26 2.45 -9.76
C ASN A 49 15.01 1.98 -10.53
N THR A 50 14.44 0.88 -10.04
CA THR A 50 13.28 0.20 -10.65
C THR A 50 12.12 0.22 -9.67
N LEU A 51 10.90 0.36 -10.17
CA LEU A 51 9.66 0.30 -9.41
C LEU A 51 8.82 -0.87 -9.93
N TYR A 52 8.22 -1.66 -9.03
CA TYR A 52 7.14 -2.57 -9.37
C TYR A 52 5.83 -1.97 -8.90
N ILE A 53 4.77 -2.14 -9.68
CA ILE A 53 3.40 -1.70 -9.39
C ILE A 53 2.41 -2.75 -9.90
N THR A 54 1.20 -2.71 -9.37
CA THR A 54 0.07 -3.51 -9.86
C THR A 54 -1.01 -2.60 -10.43
N SER A 55 -1.67 -3.06 -11.48
CA SER A 55 -2.84 -2.38 -12.03
C SER A 55 -4.05 -2.56 -11.12
N ASN A 56 -5.08 -1.73 -11.32
CA ASN A 56 -6.40 -2.06 -10.82
C ASN A 56 -6.91 -3.31 -11.57
N ARG A 57 -7.98 -3.92 -11.06
CA ARG A 57 -8.67 -5.00 -11.73
C ARG A 57 -9.07 -4.58 -13.15
N CYS A 58 -8.58 -5.32 -14.12
CA CYS A 58 -8.95 -5.22 -15.52
C CYS A 58 -9.96 -6.31 -15.87
N ILE A 59 -10.96 -5.96 -16.68
CA ILE A 59 -11.97 -6.90 -17.19
C ILE A 59 -11.86 -6.91 -18.71
N SER A 60 -11.52 -8.06 -19.28
CA SER A 60 -11.45 -8.24 -20.73
C SER A 60 -12.84 -8.44 -21.35
N GLN A 61 -12.92 -8.40 -22.68
CA GLN A 61 -14.17 -8.53 -23.44
C GLN A 61 -14.89 -9.88 -23.20
N ASP A 62 -14.14 -10.92 -22.85
CA ASP A 62 -14.64 -12.26 -22.49
C ASP A 62 -14.90 -12.43 -20.98
N ASN A 63 -15.03 -11.32 -20.25
CA ASN A 63 -15.26 -11.24 -18.80
C ASN A 63 -14.17 -11.91 -17.94
N GLN A 64 -12.98 -12.17 -18.48
CA GLN A 64 -11.85 -12.58 -17.65
C GLN A 64 -11.34 -11.37 -16.85
N GLN A 65 -11.08 -11.61 -15.57
CA GLN A 65 -10.56 -10.60 -14.66
C GLN A 65 -9.07 -10.85 -14.45
N LYS A 66 -8.27 -9.80 -14.54
CA LYS A 66 -6.82 -9.89 -14.28
C LYS A 66 -6.29 -8.61 -13.65
N VAL A 67 -5.14 -8.72 -13.02
CA VAL A 67 -4.30 -7.60 -12.63
C VAL A 67 -2.94 -7.78 -13.29
N HIS A 68 -2.40 -6.69 -13.83
CA HIS A 68 -1.08 -6.64 -14.42
C HIS A 68 -0.04 -6.28 -13.37
N VAL A 69 1.05 -7.02 -13.31
CA VAL A 69 2.27 -6.59 -12.61
C VAL A 69 3.14 -5.85 -13.61
N THR A 70 3.55 -4.62 -13.30
CA THR A 70 4.37 -3.79 -14.19
C THR A 70 5.70 -3.47 -13.54
N ARG A 71 6.79 -3.61 -14.30
CA ARG A 71 8.10 -3.11 -13.94
C ARG A 71 8.32 -1.77 -14.63
N VAL A 72 8.69 -0.74 -13.88
CA VAL A 72 9.01 0.61 -14.37
C VAL A 72 10.50 0.86 -14.15
N ASP A 73 11.21 1.20 -15.22
CA ASP A 73 12.61 1.60 -15.18
C ASP A 73 12.72 3.14 -15.15
N LEU A 74 13.19 3.66 -14.01
CA LEU A 74 13.26 5.08 -13.72
C LEU A 74 14.58 5.72 -14.20
N ASN A 75 15.45 4.97 -14.88
CA ASN A 75 16.73 5.48 -15.40
C ASN A 75 16.59 6.25 -16.71
N HIS A 76 15.42 6.20 -17.35
CA HIS A 76 15.13 6.86 -18.62
C HIS A 76 14.19 8.05 -18.43
N ASN A 77 14.23 9.01 -19.37
CA ASN A 77 13.28 10.11 -19.46
C ASN A 77 12.84 10.30 -20.92
N PRO A 78 11.57 10.00 -21.29
CA PRO A 78 10.51 9.47 -20.43
C PRO A 78 10.86 8.09 -19.84
N VAL A 79 10.24 7.74 -18.71
CA VAL A 79 10.45 6.43 -18.08
C VAL A 79 9.96 5.32 -19.00
N THR A 80 10.58 4.14 -18.92
CA THR A 80 10.10 2.95 -19.63
C THR A 80 9.41 2.01 -18.66
N TYR A 81 8.42 1.26 -19.13
CA TYR A 81 7.74 0.26 -18.32
C TYR A 81 7.32 -0.94 -19.17
N GLU A 82 7.26 -2.11 -18.55
CA GLU A 82 6.94 -3.38 -19.19
C GLU A 82 6.09 -4.25 -18.27
N GLU A 83 5.17 -5.02 -18.85
CA GLU A 83 4.42 -6.02 -18.12
C GLU A 83 5.34 -7.17 -17.69
N VAL A 84 5.24 -7.55 -16.43
CA VAL A 84 5.92 -8.70 -15.84
C VAL A 84 4.97 -9.89 -15.92
N LEU A 85 5.33 -10.87 -16.74
CA LEU A 85 4.60 -12.14 -16.80
C LEU A 85 4.91 -12.96 -15.55
N THR A 86 3.89 -13.15 -14.71
CA THR A 86 4.02 -13.88 -13.45
C THR A 86 2.72 -14.62 -13.12
N ASP A 87 2.83 -15.71 -12.36
CA ASP A 87 1.72 -16.59 -12.00
C ASP A 87 1.05 -16.17 -10.67
N ILE A 88 1.08 -14.86 -10.34
CA ILE A 88 0.47 -14.34 -9.11
C ILE A 88 -1.00 -14.04 -9.38
N PRO A 89 -1.94 -14.74 -8.73
CA PRO A 89 -3.36 -14.58 -9.01
C PRO A 89 -3.89 -13.27 -8.41
N MET A 90 -4.28 -12.32 -9.27
CA MET A 90 -4.82 -11.02 -8.85
C MET A 90 -3.90 -10.33 -7.82
N ALA A 91 -2.64 -10.08 -8.23
CA ALA A 91 -1.69 -9.35 -7.39
C ALA A 91 -2.28 -7.99 -6.97
N ASN A 92 -2.11 -7.61 -5.70
CA ASN A 92 -2.59 -6.32 -5.18
C ASN A 92 -1.42 -5.56 -4.55
N GLY A 93 -1.35 -5.47 -3.22
CA GLY A 93 -0.29 -4.79 -2.49
C GLY A 93 1.02 -5.57 -2.47
N GLY A 94 2.10 -4.93 -2.05
CA GLY A 94 3.42 -5.56 -2.05
C GLY A 94 4.50 -4.74 -1.37
N ILE A 95 5.60 -5.43 -1.05
CA ILE A 95 6.77 -4.84 -0.38
C ILE A 95 8.07 -5.51 -0.85
N ASN A 96 9.19 -4.81 -0.72
CA ASN A 96 10.51 -5.41 -0.94
C ASN A 96 10.72 -6.60 0.01
N TYR A 97 11.29 -7.69 -0.50
CA TYR A 97 11.59 -8.89 0.26
C TYR A 97 12.98 -9.40 -0.15
N GLY A 98 13.99 -9.11 0.66
CA GLY A 98 15.39 -9.22 0.25
C GLY A 98 15.81 -8.12 -0.74
N GLN A 99 16.92 -8.35 -1.42
CA GLN A 99 17.45 -7.42 -2.44
C GLN A 99 16.87 -7.68 -3.83
N ASP A 100 16.27 -8.86 -4.04
CA ASP A 100 15.97 -9.42 -5.35
C ASP A 100 14.59 -10.08 -5.42
N ASN A 101 13.72 -9.84 -4.43
CA ASN A 101 12.33 -10.29 -4.50
C ASN A 101 11.34 -9.20 -4.09
N VAL A 102 10.13 -9.33 -4.63
CA VAL A 102 8.93 -8.64 -4.16
C VAL A 102 8.07 -9.66 -3.43
N LEU A 103 7.57 -9.30 -2.26
CA LEU A 103 6.51 -10.03 -1.57
C LEU A 103 5.18 -9.35 -1.91
N PHE A 104 4.34 -10.04 -2.68
CA PHE A 104 3.01 -9.58 -3.05
C PHE A 104 1.95 -10.18 -2.15
N CYS A 105 0.91 -9.39 -1.88
CA CYS A 105 -0.41 -9.86 -1.60
C CYS A 105 -1.08 -10.29 -2.91
N ALA A 106 -1.58 -11.52 -2.96
CA ALA A 106 -2.40 -12.02 -4.05
C ALA A 106 -3.84 -12.17 -3.56
N GLN A 107 -4.78 -11.51 -4.21
CA GLN A 107 -6.19 -11.60 -3.83
C GLN A 107 -6.81 -12.95 -4.21
N GLY A 108 -6.14 -13.73 -5.07
CA GLY A 108 -6.58 -15.06 -5.50
C GLY A 108 -7.66 -15.00 -6.57
N SER A 109 -8.19 -16.16 -6.93
CA SER A 109 -9.30 -16.29 -7.89
C SER A 109 -10.32 -17.33 -7.38
N MET A 110 -11.27 -17.73 -8.22
CA MET A 110 -12.19 -18.82 -7.91
C MET A 110 -11.46 -20.18 -7.75
N THR A 111 -10.29 -20.32 -8.38
CA THR A 111 -9.54 -21.59 -8.44
C THR A 111 -8.16 -21.51 -7.79
N GLU A 112 -7.62 -20.31 -7.60
CA GLU A 112 -6.29 -20.09 -7.02
C GLU A 112 -6.40 -19.40 -5.65
N PRO A 113 -5.54 -19.78 -4.69
CA PRO A 113 -5.62 -19.27 -3.34
C PRO A 113 -5.25 -17.79 -3.27
N SER A 114 -5.88 -17.07 -2.35
CA SER A 114 -5.34 -15.80 -1.86
C SER A 114 -4.16 -16.07 -0.92
N GLY A 115 -3.17 -15.19 -0.89
CA GLY A 115 -2.05 -15.34 0.04
C GLY A 115 -0.86 -14.45 -0.26
N LEU A 116 0.24 -14.73 0.44
CA LEU A 116 1.52 -14.06 0.28
C LEU A 116 2.38 -14.80 -0.74
N TYR A 117 2.82 -14.10 -1.79
CA TYR A 117 3.62 -14.65 -2.89
C TYR A 117 4.96 -13.94 -2.98
N ARG A 118 6.05 -14.69 -3.02
CA ARG A 118 7.39 -14.14 -3.30
C ARG A 118 7.68 -14.27 -4.78
N MET A 119 8.03 -13.16 -5.43
CA MET A 119 8.44 -13.12 -6.83
C MET A 119 9.89 -12.64 -6.95
N SER A 120 10.72 -13.40 -7.67
CA SER A 120 12.08 -13.01 -8.02
C SER A 120 12.08 -11.86 -9.03
N THR A 121 12.87 -10.81 -8.81
CA THR A 121 12.97 -9.65 -9.72
C THR A 121 13.78 -9.94 -10.99
N SER A 122 14.56 -11.03 -11.02
CA SER A 122 15.39 -11.41 -12.18
C SER A 122 14.73 -12.45 -13.08
N SER A 123 13.94 -13.36 -12.50
CA SER A 123 13.29 -14.46 -13.25
C SER A 123 11.76 -14.35 -13.32
N TYR A 124 11.16 -13.46 -12.52
CA TYR A 124 9.70 -13.28 -12.37
C TYR A 124 8.91 -14.51 -11.94
N LYS A 125 9.61 -15.60 -11.56
CA LYS A 125 9.00 -16.77 -10.94
C LYS A 125 8.45 -16.41 -9.58
N ALA A 126 7.18 -16.76 -9.36
CA ALA A 126 6.49 -16.56 -8.10
C ALA A 126 6.36 -17.87 -7.32
N GLN A 127 6.30 -17.77 -6.00
CA GLN A 127 6.06 -18.88 -5.09
C GLN A 127 5.08 -18.44 -4.00
N LEU A 128 4.00 -19.22 -3.81
CA LEU A 128 3.12 -19.06 -2.65
C LEU A 128 3.89 -19.41 -1.36
N LEU A 129 3.95 -18.47 -0.43
CA LEU A 129 4.57 -18.64 0.88
C LEU A 129 3.54 -18.98 1.97
N LYS A 130 2.38 -18.33 1.95
CA LYS A 130 1.31 -18.56 2.94
C LYS A 130 -0.06 -18.24 2.35
N GLY A 131 -1.00 -19.20 2.37
CA GLY A 131 -2.32 -19.06 1.71
C GLY A 131 -3.54 -19.39 2.57
N ASP A 132 -3.35 -19.63 3.87
CA ASP A 132 -4.42 -20.05 4.77
C ASP A 132 -4.17 -19.64 6.24
N PHE A 133 -5.23 -19.60 7.04
CA PHE A 133 -5.17 -19.56 8.50
C PHE A 133 -5.66 -20.91 9.06
N PHE A 134 -4.72 -21.79 9.42
CA PHE A 134 -5.00 -23.14 9.92
C PHE A 134 -5.98 -23.93 9.04
N GLY A 135 -5.74 -23.94 7.72
CA GLY A 135 -6.56 -24.62 6.73
C GLY A 135 -7.78 -23.83 6.23
N ARG A 136 -8.07 -22.66 6.80
CA ARG A 136 -9.12 -21.75 6.30
C ARG A 136 -8.51 -20.80 5.26
N PRO A 137 -8.99 -20.78 4.02
CA PRO A 137 -8.45 -19.87 3.00
C PRO A 137 -8.65 -18.41 3.39
N PHE A 138 -7.63 -17.58 3.15
CA PHE A 138 -7.76 -16.12 3.25
C PHE A 138 -8.84 -15.59 2.29
N ASN A 139 -9.41 -14.45 2.63
CA ASN A 139 -10.47 -13.82 1.86
C ASN A 139 -9.91 -13.31 0.53
N SER A 140 -9.08 -12.27 0.62
CA SER A 140 -8.40 -11.59 -0.49
C SER A 140 -7.37 -10.64 0.11
N VAL A 141 -6.20 -11.18 0.52
CA VAL A 141 -5.15 -10.39 1.18
C VAL A 141 -4.80 -9.17 0.34
N ASN A 142 -4.66 -8.02 0.99
CA ASN A 142 -4.70 -6.73 0.30
C ASN A 142 -3.36 -6.01 0.36
N ASP A 143 -2.88 -5.63 1.56
CA ASP A 143 -1.60 -4.93 1.72
C ASP A 143 -0.72 -5.60 2.79
N VAL A 144 0.60 -5.43 2.68
CA VAL A 144 1.60 -6.17 3.48
C VAL A 144 2.77 -5.28 3.91
N VAL A 145 3.27 -5.52 5.12
CA VAL A 145 4.50 -4.96 5.64
C VAL A 145 5.32 -6.05 6.35
N VAL A 146 6.64 -5.96 6.27
CA VAL A 146 7.54 -6.85 7.02
C VAL A 146 8.20 -6.05 8.13
N HIS A 147 8.12 -6.58 9.33
CA HIS A 147 8.70 -6.02 10.55
C HIS A 147 10.18 -6.40 10.66
N THR A 148 11.01 -5.63 11.37
CA THR A 148 12.46 -5.92 11.48
C THR A 148 12.80 -7.25 12.15
N ASP A 149 11.87 -7.82 12.91
CA ASP A 149 11.99 -9.17 13.48
C ASP A 149 11.79 -10.30 12.45
N GLY A 150 11.53 -9.96 11.19
CA GLY A 150 11.28 -10.89 10.08
C GLY A 150 9.83 -11.39 9.99
N SER A 151 8.94 -10.96 10.89
CA SER A 151 7.51 -11.28 10.80
C SER A 151 6.82 -10.45 9.73
N ILE A 152 5.89 -11.07 9.03
CA ILE A 152 5.13 -10.48 7.94
C ILE A 152 3.71 -10.20 8.43
N TRP A 153 3.27 -8.96 8.28
CA TRP A 153 1.96 -8.50 8.69
C TRP A 153 1.16 -8.06 7.48
N PHE A 154 -0.10 -8.47 7.42
CA PHE A 154 -0.94 -8.23 6.25
C PHE A 154 -2.42 -8.13 6.62
N THR A 155 -3.16 -7.45 5.77
CA THR A 155 -4.61 -7.26 5.90
C THR A 155 -5.36 -8.24 4.99
N ASP A 156 -6.51 -8.73 5.46
CA ASP A 156 -7.34 -9.69 4.71
C ASP A 156 -8.81 -9.23 4.60
N PRO A 157 -9.09 -8.17 3.82
CA PRO A 157 -10.44 -7.72 3.52
C PRO A 157 -11.14 -8.67 2.53
N ILE A 158 -12.40 -8.37 2.24
CA ILE A 158 -13.28 -9.20 1.38
C ILE A 158 -13.47 -8.64 -0.04
N TYR A 159 -12.58 -7.75 -0.49
CA TYR A 159 -12.72 -7.09 -1.79
C TYR A 159 -12.90 -8.05 -2.95
N GLY A 160 -12.15 -9.15 -3.00
CA GLY A 160 -12.26 -10.09 -4.10
C GLY A 160 -13.62 -10.78 -4.19
N PHE A 161 -14.31 -10.95 -3.06
CA PHE A 161 -15.68 -11.47 -3.04
C PHE A 161 -16.66 -10.40 -3.53
N GLU A 162 -16.56 -9.17 -3.02
CA GLU A 162 -17.42 -8.05 -3.45
C GLU A 162 -17.27 -7.74 -4.94
N GLN A 163 -16.06 -7.95 -5.46
CA GLN A 163 -15.72 -7.81 -6.87
C GLN A 163 -16.11 -9.04 -7.72
N GLY A 164 -16.50 -10.15 -7.09
CA GLY A 164 -17.06 -11.32 -7.77
C GLY A 164 -16.05 -12.29 -8.39
N TYR A 165 -14.76 -12.20 -8.04
CA TYR A 165 -13.74 -13.16 -8.51
C TYR A 165 -13.19 -14.07 -7.40
N ARG A 166 -13.71 -13.94 -6.18
CA ARG A 166 -13.47 -14.87 -5.06
C ARG A 166 -14.77 -15.48 -4.54
N PRO A 167 -14.71 -16.69 -3.96
CA PRO A 167 -15.86 -17.28 -3.27
C PRO A 167 -16.24 -16.46 -2.02
N PRO A 168 -17.43 -16.71 -1.43
CA PRO A 168 -17.80 -16.13 -0.16
C PRO A 168 -16.71 -16.29 0.92
N PRO A 169 -16.38 -15.24 1.68
CA PRO A 169 -15.37 -15.25 2.74
C PRO A 169 -15.58 -16.36 3.75
N SER A 170 -14.50 -17.05 4.10
CA SER A 170 -14.50 -18.07 5.16
C SER A 170 -13.94 -17.55 6.48
N LEU A 171 -13.34 -16.36 6.48
CA LEU A 171 -12.72 -15.67 7.62
C LEU A 171 -13.31 -14.26 7.78
N PRO A 172 -13.35 -13.70 9.00
CA PRO A 172 -13.63 -12.28 9.17
C PRO A 172 -12.53 -11.41 8.58
N SER A 173 -12.85 -10.16 8.24
CA SER A 173 -11.87 -9.12 7.90
C SER A 173 -10.94 -8.85 9.08
N GLN A 174 -9.67 -9.24 8.96
CA GLN A 174 -8.69 -9.18 10.05
C GLN A 174 -7.30 -8.77 9.57
N VAL A 175 -6.44 -8.45 10.53
CA VAL A 175 -5.00 -8.27 10.32
C VAL A 175 -4.28 -9.48 10.89
N TYR A 176 -3.35 -10.05 10.12
CA TYR A 176 -2.59 -11.22 10.51
C TYR A 176 -1.11 -10.90 10.63
N ARG A 177 -0.42 -11.68 11.48
CA ARG A 177 1.04 -11.75 11.56
C ARG A 177 1.47 -13.19 11.32
N TRP A 178 2.37 -13.40 10.39
CA TRP A 178 2.99 -14.69 10.08
C TRP A 178 4.50 -14.61 10.28
N CYS A 179 5.09 -15.62 10.92
CA CYS A 179 6.52 -15.77 11.12
C CYS A 179 7.03 -16.90 10.22
N PRO A 180 7.77 -16.59 9.13
CA PRO A 180 8.28 -17.62 8.23
C PRO A 180 9.27 -18.59 8.90
N THR A 181 9.97 -18.14 9.94
CA THR A 181 11.05 -18.90 10.60
C THR A 181 10.55 -20.11 11.38
N ASP A 182 9.37 -20.01 12.00
CA ASP A 182 8.75 -21.08 12.79
C ASP A 182 7.36 -21.50 12.27
N GLY A 183 6.85 -20.79 11.27
CA GLY A 183 5.55 -21.04 10.66
C GLY A 183 4.35 -20.49 11.46
N ASN A 184 4.58 -19.82 12.60
CA ASN A 184 3.50 -19.34 13.46
C ASN A 184 2.68 -18.25 12.76
N ILE A 185 1.37 -18.37 12.80
CA ILE A 185 0.44 -17.36 12.28
C ILE A 185 -0.62 -17.02 13.33
N ARG A 186 -0.92 -15.73 13.46
CA ARG A 186 -1.93 -15.23 14.39
C ARG A 186 -2.75 -14.10 13.78
N ALA A 187 -4.05 -14.07 14.06
CA ALA A 187 -4.84 -12.86 13.92
C ALA A 187 -4.41 -11.87 15.01
N MET A 188 -4.05 -10.65 14.61
CA MET A 188 -3.49 -9.61 15.47
C MET A 188 -4.51 -8.56 15.88
N ALA A 189 -5.46 -8.26 15.00
CA ALA A 189 -6.56 -7.34 15.28
C ALA A 189 -7.78 -7.67 14.41
N ASP A 190 -8.95 -7.33 14.95
CA ASP A 190 -10.26 -7.47 14.33
C ASP A 190 -11.10 -6.20 14.52
N GLY A 191 -12.39 -6.28 14.18
CA GLY A 191 -13.33 -5.16 14.29
C GLY A 191 -13.09 -4.07 13.25
N PHE A 192 -12.55 -4.45 12.10
CA PHE A 192 -12.48 -3.61 10.90
C PHE A 192 -13.62 -3.96 9.95
N GLY A 193 -14.03 -2.98 9.16
CA GLY A 193 -14.89 -3.22 8.03
C GLY A 193 -14.12 -3.84 6.87
N ARG A 194 -13.19 -3.07 6.31
CA ARG A 194 -12.26 -3.48 5.25
C ARG A 194 -10.86 -2.98 5.64
N PRO A 195 -10.07 -3.78 6.40
CA PRO A 195 -8.69 -3.42 6.68
C PRO A 195 -7.93 -3.43 5.35
N ASN A 196 -7.21 -2.36 5.07
CA ASN A 196 -6.58 -2.14 3.76
C ASN A 196 -5.07 -1.91 3.94
N GLY A 197 -4.58 -0.68 3.94
CA GLY A 197 -3.17 -0.35 4.12
C GLY A 197 -2.66 -0.67 5.53
N ILE A 198 -1.39 -1.10 5.63
CA ILE A 198 -0.69 -1.35 6.89
C ILE A 198 0.74 -0.80 6.87
N CYS A 199 1.16 -0.10 7.93
CA CYS A 199 2.56 0.27 8.13
C CYS A 199 2.91 0.42 9.61
N PHE A 200 4.21 0.33 9.92
CA PHE A 200 4.72 0.62 11.27
C PHE A 200 5.22 2.07 11.40
N SER A 201 5.22 2.58 12.63
CA SER A 201 6.05 3.73 13.00
C SER A 201 7.54 3.43 12.78
N PRO A 202 8.42 4.44 12.66
CA PRO A 202 9.85 4.21 12.42
C PRO A 202 10.55 3.39 13.50
N ASP A 203 10.05 3.44 14.74
CA ASP A 203 10.56 2.66 15.87
C ASP A 203 9.84 1.31 16.04
N GLU A 204 8.92 0.98 15.12
CA GLU A 204 8.08 -0.22 15.08
C GLU A 204 7.26 -0.51 16.36
N LYS A 205 7.03 0.51 17.20
CA LYS A 205 6.20 0.36 18.41
C LYS A 205 4.72 0.64 18.18
N THR A 206 4.39 1.26 17.05
CA THR A 206 3.01 1.52 16.63
C THR A 206 2.77 0.89 15.28
N VAL A 207 1.63 0.21 15.10
CA VAL A 207 1.12 -0.19 13.79
C VAL A 207 -0.09 0.66 13.43
N TYR A 208 -0.09 1.17 12.20
CA TYR A 208 -1.19 1.91 11.60
C TYR A 208 -1.87 1.01 10.58
N ILE A 209 -3.20 0.93 10.64
CA ILE A 209 -4.03 0.14 9.73
C ILE A 209 -5.17 1.02 9.23
N THR A 210 -5.35 1.10 7.91
CA THR A 210 -6.47 1.83 7.32
C THR A 210 -7.72 0.94 7.26
N ASP A 211 -8.89 1.55 7.45
CA ASP A 211 -10.19 0.93 7.30
C ASP A 211 -11.04 1.77 6.35
N THR A 212 -11.41 1.13 5.25
CA THR A 212 -11.94 1.73 4.03
C THR A 212 -13.39 1.33 3.78
N ASP A 213 -14.10 0.89 4.84
CA ASP A 213 -15.49 0.41 4.85
C ASP A 213 -16.51 1.31 4.12
N ARG A 214 -16.19 2.60 3.94
CA ARG A 214 -16.97 3.57 3.17
C ARG A 214 -17.12 3.24 1.69
N VAL A 215 -16.13 2.58 1.07
CA VAL A 215 -16.14 2.20 -0.35
C VAL A 215 -15.95 0.69 -0.45
N HIS A 216 -16.99 0.00 -0.91
CA HIS A 216 -16.97 -1.45 -1.09
C HIS A 216 -16.39 -1.82 -2.46
N GLY A 217 -15.91 -3.06 -2.60
CA GLY A 217 -15.29 -3.57 -3.84
C GLY A 217 -16.25 -3.65 -5.03
N ASP A 218 -17.56 -3.67 -4.80
CA ASP A 218 -18.61 -3.59 -5.83
C ASP A 218 -18.88 -2.14 -6.33
N GLY A 219 -18.17 -1.16 -5.77
CA GLY A 219 -18.33 0.26 -6.07
C GLY A 219 -19.40 0.98 -5.24
N ASN A 220 -20.08 0.29 -4.32
CA ASN A 220 -21.03 0.93 -3.42
C ASN A 220 -20.31 1.89 -2.46
N ILE A 221 -20.85 3.12 -2.33
CA ILE A 221 -20.36 4.12 -1.40
C ILE A 221 -21.39 4.34 -0.30
N ASN A 222 -20.99 4.08 0.94
CA ASN A 222 -21.81 4.35 2.12
C ASN A 222 -21.10 5.36 3.03
N ASN A 223 -21.55 6.63 2.97
CA ASN A 223 -20.97 7.73 3.74
C ASN A 223 -21.11 7.60 5.27
N GLN A 224 -21.89 6.64 5.78
CA GLN A 224 -22.00 6.37 7.22
C GLN A 224 -20.97 5.34 7.71
N ARG A 225 -20.19 4.75 6.80
CA ARG A 225 -19.16 3.75 7.11
C ARG A 225 -17.77 4.37 7.23
N VAL A 226 -16.83 3.54 7.70
CA VAL A 226 -15.49 3.92 8.14
C VAL A 226 -14.63 4.42 6.97
N SER A 227 -13.90 5.51 7.21
CA SER A 227 -12.90 6.11 6.31
C SER A 227 -11.74 6.60 7.16
N SER A 228 -11.10 5.67 7.88
CA SER A 228 -10.27 6.02 9.03
C SER A 228 -9.00 5.22 9.10
N ILE A 229 -7.99 5.81 9.72
CA ILE A 229 -6.75 5.14 10.10
C ILE A 229 -6.83 4.86 11.60
N TYR A 230 -6.56 3.61 11.99
CA TYR A 230 -6.44 3.21 13.39
C TYR A 230 -4.97 2.96 13.73
N ALA A 231 -4.60 3.32 14.95
CA ALA A 231 -3.28 3.01 15.50
C ALA A 231 -3.41 2.03 16.68
N PHE A 232 -2.39 1.18 16.85
CA PHE A 232 -2.25 0.24 17.95
C PHE A 232 -0.81 0.28 18.46
N ASP A 233 -0.65 0.17 19.77
CA ASP A 233 0.66 -0.01 20.38
C ASP A 233 1.02 -1.49 20.33
N ILE A 234 2.26 -1.80 19.95
CA ILE A 234 2.82 -3.15 19.97
C ILE A 234 3.52 -3.35 21.31
N THR A 235 2.96 -4.23 22.12
CA THR A 235 3.51 -4.60 23.43
C THR A 235 3.87 -6.08 23.46
N LYS A 236 4.72 -6.50 24.40
CA LYS A 236 4.98 -7.93 24.64
C LYS A 236 4.15 -8.42 25.83
N TYR A 237 3.40 -9.49 25.64
CA TYR A 237 2.63 -10.16 26.67
C TYR A 237 2.91 -11.66 26.61
N HIS A 238 3.36 -12.24 27.73
CA HIS A 238 3.85 -13.65 27.79
C HIS A 238 4.88 -13.99 26.71
N GLY A 239 5.78 -13.05 26.37
CA GLY A 239 6.83 -13.24 25.37
C GLY A 239 6.39 -13.00 23.92
N GLU A 240 5.08 -12.86 23.66
CA GLU A 240 4.52 -12.69 22.32
C GLU A 240 4.14 -11.22 22.06
N PRO A 241 4.25 -10.71 20.81
CA PRO A 241 3.75 -9.39 20.47
C PRO A 241 2.23 -9.37 20.61
N LEU A 242 1.64 -8.25 21.04
CA LEU A 242 0.19 -8.03 21.17
C LEU A 242 -0.14 -6.59 20.76
N LEU A 243 -1.25 -6.42 20.05
CA LEU A 243 -1.78 -5.09 19.75
C LEU A 243 -2.67 -4.60 20.89
N THR A 244 -2.38 -3.41 21.38
CA THR A 244 -3.09 -2.77 22.50
C THR A 244 -3.46 -1.32 22.13
N ASN A 245 -4.30 -0.68 22.94
CA ASN A 245 -4.66 0.73 22.79
C ASN A 245 -5.14 1.11 21.37
N ARG A 246 -6.06 0.31 20.81
CA ARG A 246 -6.75 0.64 19.56
C ARG A 246 -7.33 2.05 19.69
N ARG A 247 -6.95 2.93 18.78
CA ARG A 247 -7.41 4.31 18.76
C ARG A 247 -7.64 4.79 17.34
N LEU A 248 -8.67 5.61 17.16
CA LEU A 248 -8.82 6.40 15.95
C LEU A 248 -7.60 7.33 15.87
N PHE A 249 -6.83 7.19 14.80
CA PHE A 249 -5.65 8.02 14.56
C PHE A 249 -6.00 9.21 13.67
N ALA A 250 -6.65 8.93 12.54
CA ALA A 250 -7.04 9.96 11.57
C ALA A 250 -8.30 9.55 10.80
N PHE A 251 -8.98 10.54 10.22
CA PHE A 251 -10.12 10.36 9.32
C PHE A 251 -9.79 11.01 7.97
N ALA A 252 -10.02 10.31 6.86
CA ALA A 252 -9.88 10.89 5.53
C ALA A 252 -11.17 11.65 5.19
N ASP A 253 -11.07 12.96 5.06
CA ASP A 253 -12.18 13.86 4.72
C ASP A 253 -12.60 13.74 3.24
N HIS A 254 -11.73 13.20 2.38
CA HIS A 254 -12.02 12.92 0.98
C HIS A 254 -11.68 11.47 0.63
N GLY A 255 -12.65 10.75 0.08
CA GLY A 255 -12.46 9.36 -0.34
C GLY A 255 -12.36 8.39 0.86
N ILE A 256 -11.32 7.56 0.82
CA ILE A 256 -10.92 6.60 1.87
C ILE A 256 -9.39 6.65 2.01
N PRO A 257 -8.82 6.39 3.21
CA PRO A 257 -7.38 6.22 3.34
C PRO A 257 -7.02 4.81 2.88
N ASP A 258 -6.38 4.70 1.72
CA ASP A 258 -6.06 3.41 1.10
C ASP A 258 -4.64 2.95 1.52
N GLY A 259 -3.66 2.94 0.62
CA GLY A 259 -2.27 2.64 0.93
C GLY A 259 -1.65 3.67 1.89
N ILE A 260 -0.90 3.17 2.89
CA ILE A 260 -0.32 3.97 3.98
C ILE A 260 1.19 3.73 4.13
N LYS A 261 1.95 4.77 4.49
CA LYS A 261 3.41 4.70 4.77
C LYS A 261 3.80 5.73 5.85
N CYS A 262 4.91 5.51 6.55
CA CYS A 262 5.51 6.47 7.48
C CYS A 262 6.85 7.01 6.96
N ASP A 263 7.19 8.26 7.29
CA ASP A 263 8.56 8.77 7.18
C ASP A 263 9.36 8.58 8.47
N LEU A 264 10.68 8.81 8.44
CA LEU A 264 11.58 8.64 9.60
C LEU A 264 11.32 9.62 10.76
N GLU A 265 10.58 10.70 10.54
CA GLU A 265 10.15 11.62 11.61
C GLU A 265 8.82 11.17 12.24
N GLY A 266 8.25 10.06 11.75
CA GLY A 266 7.00 9.47 12.23
C GLY A 266 5.74 10.12 11.65
N ASN A 267 5.85 10.98 10.64
CA ASN A 267 4.67 11.46 9.94
C ASN A 267 4.06 10.31 9.14
N VAL A 268 2.73 10.25 9.13
CA VAL A 268 1.94 9.19 8.51
C VAL A 268 1.32 9.74 7.24
N TYR A 269 1.50 9.03 6.13
CA TYR A 269 1.04 9.40 4.79
C TYR A 269 0.03 8.35 4.33
N SER A 270 -1.09 8.76 3.75
CA SER A 270 -2.04 7.84 3.12
C SER A 270 -2.50 8.36 1.78
N GLY A 271 -2.65 7.47 0.81
CA GLY A 271 -3.41 7.71 -0.40
C GLY A 271 -4.87 7.94 -0.04
N CYS A 272 -5.47 8.99 -0.60
CA CYS A 272 -6.84 9.44 -0.34
C CYS A 272 -7.50 9.89 -1.65
N GLY A 273 -8.80 10.19 -1.60
CA GLY A 273 -9.58 10.54 -2.79
C GLY A 273 -9.16 11.85 -3.47
N ASP A 274 -8.39 12.70 -2.80
CA ASP A 274 -7.89 13.98 -3.29
C ASP A 274 -6.36 14.02 -3.49
N GLY A 275 -5.64 12.95 -3.16
CA GLY A 275 -4.19 12.86 -3.31
C GLY A 275 -3.53 12.10 -2.16
N ILE A 276 -2.42 12.61 -1.64
CA ILE A 276 -1.75 12.05 -0.45
C ILE A 276 -1.94 13.00 0.72
N ASN A 277 -2.55 12.50 1.80
CA ASN A 277 -2.74 13.26 3.03
C ASN A 277 -1.64 12.91 4.03
N VAL A 278 -1.14 13.92 4.74
CA VAL A 278 0.01 13.80 5.65
C VAL A 278 -0.39 14.23 7.05
N TRP A 279 -0.28 13.32 8.01
CA TRP A 279 -0.56 13.56 9.42
C TRP A 279 0.72 13.49 10.24
N SER A 280 0.79 14.30 11.30
CA SER A 280 1.86 14.19 12.31
C SER A 280 1.77 12.85 13.05
N PRO A 281 2.82 12.43 13.80
CA PRO A 281 2.75 11.24 14.65
C PRO A 281 1.60 11.22 15.66
N GLY A 282 1.03 12.39 15.97
CA GLY A 282 -0.13 12.56 16.85
C GLY A 282 -1.50 12.58 16.15
N GLY A 283 -1.57 12.36 14.84
CA GLY A 283 -2.84 12.30 14.09
C GLY A 283 -3.38 13.66 13.62
N VAL A 284 -2.66 14.76 13.86
CA VAL A 284 -3.02 16.09 13.32
C VAL A 284 -2.68 16.15 11.84
N LEU A 285 -3.65 16.50 10.98
CA LEU A 285 -3.44 16.72 9.55
C LEU A 285 -2.50 17.91 9.34
N LEU A 286 -1.34 17.65 8.74
CA LEU A 286 -0.32 18.65 8.45
C LEU A 286 -0.58 19.32 7.10
N GLY A 287 -0.88 18.52 6.09
CA GLY A 287 -1.03 18.99 4.73
C GLY A 287 -1.49 17.91 3.77
N LYS A 288 -1.70 18.32 2.52
CA LYS A 288 -2.13 17.46 1.43
C LYS A 288 -1.30 17.71 0.19
N ILE A 289 -0.95 16.64 -0.51
CA ILE A 289 -0.34 16.65 -1.84
C ILE A 289 -1.46 16.26 -2.81
N LEU A 290 -2.11 17.26 -3.40
CA LEU A 290 -3.30 17.10 -4.21
C LEU A 290 -2.96 16.48 -5.56
N ILE A 291 -3.55 15.33 -5.89
CA ILE A 291 -3.44 14.71 -7.22
C ILE A 291 -4.85 14.39 -7.69
N HIS A 292 -5.26 15.02 -8.79
CA HIS A 292 -6.63 14.89 -9.28
C HIS A 292 -6.97 13.43 -9.61
N GLY A 293 -8.07 12.92 -9.06
CA GLY A 293 -8.45 11.51 -9.15
C GLY A 293 -7.94 10.66 -7.98
N GLY A 294 -7.26 11.26 -7.01
CA GLY A 294 -6.80 10.58 -5.79
C GLY A 294 -5.48 9.83 -5.95
N VAL A 295 -5.08 9.10 -4.92
CA VAL A 295 -3.94 8.17 -4.95
C VAL A 295 -4.37 6.92 -4.20
N ALA A 296 -4.28 5.75 -4.84
CA ALA A 296 -4.63 4.48 -4.21
C ALA A 296 -3.47 4.00 -3.31
N ASN A 297 -2.27 3.84 -3.87
CA ASN A 297 -1.06 3.59 -3.07
C ASN A 297 0.12 4.44 -3.55
N PHE A 298 1.23 4.38 -2.82
CA PHE A 298 2.46 5.09 -3.15
C PHE A 298 3.64 4.48 -2.41
N CYS A 299 4.85 4.84 -2.83
CA CYS A 299 6.06 4.50 -2.10
C CYS A 299 7.07 5.64 -2.09
N PHE A 300 7.93 5.63 -1.08
CA PHE A 300 9.06 6.56 -1.01
C PHE A 300 10.18 6.10 -1.95
N GLY A 301 10.68 7.05 -2.74
CA GLY A 301 11.89 6.94 -3.53
C GLY A 301 13.11 7.51 -2.79
N ARG A 302 14.13 7.94 -3.54
CA ARG A 302 15.34 8.55 -2.95
C ARG A 302 15.11 10.02 -2.67
N ASN A 303 15.86 10.58 -1.71
CA ASN A 303 16.01 12.03 -1.55
C ASN A 303 14.68 12.82 -1.59
N GLY A 304 13.68 12.41 -0.81
CA GLY A 304 12.37 13.07 -0.76
C GLY A 304 11.42 12.74 -1.91
N GLU A 305 11.74 11.78 -2.78
CA GLU A 305 10.80 11.32 -3.82
C GLU A 305 9.66 10.49 -3.21
N ILE A 306 8.47 10.65 -3.78
CA ILE A 306 7.35 9.72 -3.68
C ILE A 306 6.91 9.34 -5.09
N PHE A 307 6.70 8.05 -5.34
CA PHE A 307 6.02 7.56 -6.53
C PHE A 307 4.56 7.31 -6.19
N ALA A 308 3.66 8.13 -6.73
CA ALA A 308 2.23 8.09 -6.44
C ALA A 308 1.46 7.38 -7.55
N LEU A 309 0.62 6.42 -7.15
CA LEU A 309 -0.13 5.54 -8.04
C LEU A 309 -1.57 6.07 -8.17
N ASN A 310 -1.90 6.62 -9.34
CA ASN A 310 -3.15 7.33 -9.60
C ASN A 310 -3.88 6.68 -10.79
N GLU A 311 -4.24 5.42 -10.62
CA GLU A 311 -4.95 4.59 -11.61
C GLU A 311 -4.21 4.53 -12.95
N HIS A 312 -4.61 5.37 -13.91
CA HIS A 312 -4.01 5.44 -15.24
C HIS A 312 -2.67 6.17 -15.29
N ARG A 313 -2.22 6.79 -14.18
CA ARG A 313 -1.06 7.68 -14.16
C ARG A 313 -0.11 7.36 -13.02
N LEU A 314 1.18 7.37 -13.33
CA LEU A 314 2.27 7.30 -12.37
C LEU A 314 2.90 8.69 -12.22
N TRP A 315 2.93 9.20 -11.00
CA TRP A 315 3.51 10.51 -10.68
C TRP A 315 4.76 10.40 -9.83
N ARG A 316 5.69 11.33 -10.01
CA ARG A 316 6.76 11.63 -9.06
C ARG A 316 6.41 12.89 -8.30
N VAL A 317 6.38 12.80 -6.98
CA VAL A 317 6.31 13.95 -6.09
C VAL A 317 7.69 14.15 -5.48
N GLN A 318 8.22 15.37 -5.57
CA GLN A 318 9.47 15.77 -4.93
C GLN A 318 9.16 16.57 -3.68
N LEU A 319 9.54 16.03 -2.52
CA LEU A 319 9.55 16.69 -1.22
C LEU A 319 10.95 17.22 -0.90
N ARG A 320 11.18 17.65 0.34
CA ARG A 320 12.50 18.03 0.81
C ARG A 320 13.43 16.81 0.83
N GLY A 321 14.68 17.01 0.39
CA GLY A 321 15.63 15.92 0.14
C GLY A 321 15.99 14.99 1.30
N HIS A 322 15.73 15.40 2.55
CA HIS A 322 15.97 14.53 3.72
C HIS A 322 14.74 13.73 4.15
N VAL A 323 13.55 14.00 3.60
CA VAL A 323 12.36 13.21 3.88
C VAL A 323 12.60 11.81 3.31
N LYS A 324 12.45 10.82 4.17
CA LYS A 324 12.76 9.42 3.85
C LYS A 324 11.71 8.52 4.47
N GLY A 325 11.17 7.60 3.68
CA GLY A 325 10.24 6.57 4.16
C GLY A 325 10.93 5.63 5.16
N ALA A 326 10.20 5.20 6.18
CA ALA A 326 10.70 4.33 7.24
C ALA A 326 11.21 2.98 6.72
N LEU A 327 10.60 2.46 5.64
CA LEU A 327 10.99 1.20 5.01
C LEU A 327 12.18 1.36 4.05
N LEU A 328 12.57 2.58 3.68
CA LEU A 328 13.60 2.79 2.67
C LEU A 328 14.99 2.42 3.21
N GLY A 329 15.60 1.40 2.61
CA GLY A 329 16.94 0.94 2.98
C GLY A 329 16.96 -0.09 4.11
N LEU A 330 15.80 -0.58 4.55
CA LEU A 330 15.74 -1.83 5.32
C LEU A 330 16.03 -2.99 4.38
N LYS A 331 17.03 -3.81 4.73
CA LYS A 331 17.26 -5.11 4.09
C LYS A 331 16.40 -6.13 4.83
N ILE A 332 15.18 -6.28 4.36
CA ILE A 332 14.20 -7.22 4.93
C ILE A 332 14.57 -8.62 4.42
N CYS A 333 14.71 -9.58 5.32
CA CYS A 333 15.37 -10.89 5.08
C CYS A 333 14.55 -11.88 4.27
#